data_AF-A0A8H6TAZ9-F1
#
_entry.id   AF-A0A8H6TAZ9-F1
#
_cell.length_a   1.000
_cell.length_b   1.000
_cell.length_c   1.000
_cell.angle_alpha   90.00
_cell.angle_beta   90.00
_cell.angle_gamma   90.00
#
_symmetry.space_group_name_H-M   'P 1'
#
loop_
_entity.id
_entity.type
_entity.pdbx_description
1 polymer ?
#
loop_
_entity_poly.entity_id
_entity_poly.type
_entity_poly.pdbx_seq_one_letter_code
_entity_poly.pdbx_strand_id
1 'polypeptide(L)'
;MALRIKKIPFPALGSFAVFTMDPVLSLDPELRDDPEAVKACKQLKVGRYVGLVNQRSGLYNPWTPYNACQFYFLLQGLPEAQPYGFDASMSIPVAPMTIENHPSGRAPLQPSKPLPWKDCYLSGAWHHELRSQSVYEPKEWIHKIGYILPVEDVGKQRFYTLMDDMRSDKMRDMVIEPYEGPDLDIDEEPLADPLSDTAEIWVPSCESMFPDHGLSVSMITGTFSQDLSTVKELAHPSSFYDEVKALSRIMDQARHHATATTQRKDSDNMPADSEIGFVSTRDSRLSQSAPTLFNVTLMDVPTKRIPFPAVGAFAVFTMDPILSLDPDLRNNPEAIEACAQLKVGNYVGLVNDRSGLFNPLAPYNACFFDFLLHGSPTTQPHGFDPSMSIPIAPMSLENHPSGRAPLQPSKPLPWKDCYLSGAWTHKLRSKTMYEPEEQTEKMGHLLSIKDQAKQKFYITKDEERSTRVPNVPVVVAEDIDEEHCADDSSEDSGEIWLPSFETVFPDHSLSVSMITSSFSQDLSTVKELAHPSGFYQELEALSRFATFFSFSFLG
;
A
#
# COMPACT_ATOMS: atom_id res chain seq x y z
N MET A 1 1.62 -29.50 22.67
CA MET A 1 2.19 -28.15 22.49
C MET A 1 2.90 -28.11 21.14
N ALA A 2 2.23 -27.63 20.07
CA ALA A 2 2.84 -27.57 18.74
C ALA A 2 3.69 -26.30 18.66
N LEU A 3 5.01 -26.45 18.48
CA LEU A 3 5.91 -25.34 18.18
C LEU A 3 5.39 -24.60 16.94
N ARG A 4 4.83 -23.39 17.13
CA ARG A 4 4.49 -22.47 16.04
C ARG A 4 5.80 -22.04 15.38
N ILE A 5 6.27 -22.83 14.41
CA ILE A 5 7.36 -22.43 13.52
C ILE A 5 6.90 -21.13 12.87
N LYS A 6 7.56 -20.01 13.22
CA LYS A 6 7.36 -18.71 12.57
C LYS A 6 7.81 -18.87 11.11
N LYS A 7 6.84 -19.10 10.24
CA LYS A 7 7.00 -19.24 8.80
C LYS A 7 7.12 -17.85 8.20
N ILE A 8 8.16 -17.63 7.38
CA ILE A 8 8.32 -16.37 6.66
C ILE A 8 7.95 -16.59 5.20
N PRO A 9 7.07 -15.74 4.64
CA PRO A 9 6.76 -15.76 3.22
C PRO A 9 7.98 -15.47 2.37
N PHE A 10 8.16 -16.31 1.36
CA PHE A 10 9.22 -16.21 0.37
C PHE A 10 8.68 -15.65 -0.97
N PRO A 11 9.39 -14.70 -1.61
CA PRO A 11 10.61 -14.06 -1.13
C PRO A 11 10.34 -13.00 -0.04
N ALA A 12 11.36 -12.70 0.77
CA ALA A 12 11.28 -11.75 1.87
C ALA A 12 11.34 -10.29 1.36
N LEU A 13 10.57 -9.39 1.96
CA LEU A 13 10.65 -7.95 1.65
C LEU A 13 12.05 -7.41 1.96
N GLY A 14 12.56 -6.52 1.11
CA GLY A 14 13.91 -5.96 1.20
C GLY A 14 15.03 -6.92 0.80
N SER A 15 14.72 -8.16 0.38
CA SER A 15 15.72 -9.10 -0.10
C SER A 15 15.96 -8.99 -1.61
N PHE A 16 17.19 -9.24 -2.03
CA PHE A 16 17.51 -9.50 -3.44
C PHE A 16 17.22 -10.95 -3.77
N ALA A 17 16.54 -11.18 -4.88
CA ALA A 17 16.23 -12.50 -5.38
C ALA A 17 16.50 -12.60 -6.88
N VAL A 18 16.97 -13.77 -7.30
CA VAL A 18 16.91 -14.23 -8.68
C VAL A 18 15.49 -14.66 -8.96
N PHE A 19 14.94 -14.23 -10.09
CA PHE A 19 13.63 -14.70 -10.55
C PHE A 19 13.65 -15.02 -12.05
N THR A 20 12.71 -15.88 -12.43
CA THR A 20 12.49 -16.32 -13.82
C THR A 20 11.00 -16.51 -14.03
N MET A 21 10.47 -15.98 -15.13
CA MET A 21 9.07 -16.21 -15.51
C MET A 21 8.82 -17.70 -15.77
N ASP A 22 7.68 -18.22 -15.31
CA ASP A 22 7.11 -19.49 -15.76
C ASP A 22 6.01 -19.19 -16.79
N PRO A 23 6.30 -19.34 -18.10
CA PRO A 23 5.34 -18.96 -19.15
C PRO A 23 4.06 -19.80 -19.11
N VAL A 24 4.12 -21.04 -18.63
CA VAL A 24 2.95 -21.94 -18.61
C VAL A 24 2.05 -21.59 -17.43
N LEU A 25 2.61 -21.37 -16.24
CA LEU A 25 1.84 -20.91 -15.09
C LEU A 25 1.34 -19.47 -15.25
N SER A 26 1.98 -18.67 -16.11
CA SER A 26 1.54 -17.30 -16.43
C SER A 26 0.37 -17.26 -17.42
N LEU A 27 0.04 -18.36 -18.10
CA LEU A 27 -1.18 -18.43 -18.91
C LEU A 27 -2.43 -18.24 -18.06
N ASP A 28 -3.44 -17.61 -18.67
CA ASP A 28 -4.79 -17.55 -18.12
C ASP A 28 -5.32 -18.96 -17.83
N PRO A 29 -6.10 -19.14 -16.74
CA PRO A 29 -6.63 -20.45 -16.38
C PRO A 29 -7.33 -21.18 -17.53
N GLU A 30 -8.06 -20.45 -18.38
CA GLU A 30 -8.79 -21.01 -19.53
C GLU A 30 -7.88 -21.49 -20.68
N LEU A 31 -6.66 -20.95 -20.80
CA LEU A 31 -5.69 -21.29 -21.84
C LEU A 31 -4.71 -22.39 -21.41
N ARG A 32 -4.71 -22.77 -20.12
CA ARG A 32 -3.78 -23.80 -19.60
C ARG A 32 -4.07 -25.21 -20.11
N ASP A 33 -5.29 -25.43 -20.58
CA ASP A 33 -5.71 -26.71 -21.19
C ASP A 33 -5.54 -26.71 -22.72
N ASP A 34 -5.15 -25.58 -23.34
CA ASP A 34 -4.84 -25.51 -24.77
C ASP A 34 -3.43 -26.10 -25.04
N PRO A 35 -3.33 -27.25 -25.73
CA PRO A 35 -2.05 -27.92 -25.96
C PRO A 35 -1.11 -27.10 -26.88
N GLU A 36 -1.64 -26.26 -27.76
CA GLU A 36 -0.83 -25.42 -28.65
C GLU A 36 -0.25 -24.23 -27.87
N ALA A 37 -1.07 -23.56 -27.05
CA ALA A 37 -0.62 -22.48 -26.18
C ALA A 37 0.46 -22.97 -25.20
N VAL A 38 0.22 -24.10 -24.53
CA VAL A 38 1.20 -24.71 -23.61
C VAL A 38 2.50 -25.09 -24.33
N LYS A 39 2.40 -25.62 -25.56
CA LYS A 39 3.58 -25.96 -26.36
C LYS A 39 4.37 -24.70 -26.75
N ALA A 40 3.70 -23.63 -27.17
CA ALA A 40 4.34 -22.36 -27.50
C ALA A 40 5.02 -21.74 -26.26
N CYS A 41 4.34 -21.73 -25.12
CA CYS A 41 4.90 -21.25 -23.85
C CYS A 41 6.16 -22.03 -23.43
N LYS A 42 6.17 -23.36 -23.59
CA LYS A 42 7.35 -24.20 -23.30
C LYS A 42 8.54 -23.93 -24.22
N GLN A 43 8.32 -23.34 -25.39
CA GLN A 43 9.37 -22.96 -26.34
C GLN A 43 9.90 -21.55 -26.09
N LEU A 44 9.23 -20.75 -25.25
CA LEU A 44 9.66 -19.41 -24.92
C LEU A 44 10.98 -19.47 -24.15
N LYS A 45 11.99 -18.74 -24.64
CA LYS A 45 13.27 -18.61 -23.95
C LYS A 45 13.09 -17.59 -22.83
N VAL A 46 13.15 -18.06 -21.59
CA VAL A 46 13.07 -17.20 -20.40
C VAL A 46 14.43 -16.97 -19.78
N GLY A 47 14.68 -15.74 -19.37
CA GLY A 47 15.90 -15.28 -18.72
C GLY A 47 15.88 -15.43 -17.20
N ARG A 48 17.05 -15.22 -16.59
CA ARG A 48 17.19 -15.09 -15.14
C ARG A 48 17.51 -13.64 -14.83
N TYR A 49 16.71 -13.04 -13.96
CA TYR A 49 16.79 -11.64 -13.59
C TYR A 49 17.05 -11.53 -12.10
N VAL A 50 17.67 -10.44 -11.67
CA VAL A 50 17.90 -10.15 -10.25
C VAL A 50 17.13 -8.88 -9.92
N GLY A 51 16.44 -8.88 -8.79
CA GLY A 51 15.73 -7.68 -8.33
C GLY A 51 15.56 -7.63 -6.83
N LEU A 52 15.32 -6.42 -6.34
CA LEU A 52 14.94 -6.15 -4.96
C LEU A 52 13.44 -6.35 -4.80
N VAL A 53 13.04 -7.18 -3.83
CA VAL A 53 11.64 -7.37 -3.44
C VAL A 53 11.18 -6.16 -2.62
N ASN A 54 10.49 -5.21 -3.25
CA ASN A 54 10.13 -3.94 -2.61
C ASN A 54 8.85 -4.04 -1.77
N GLN A 55 7.79 -4.56 -2.38
CA GLN A 55 6.45 -4.59 -1.81
C GLN A 55 5.75 -5.89 -2.14
N ARG A 56 4.78 -6.27 -1.30
CA ARG A 56 3.79 -7.29 -1.63
C ARG A 56 2.50 -6.63 -2.05
N SER A 57 1.96 -7.09 -3.17
CA SER A 57 0.66 -6.66 -3.63
C SER A 57 -0.42 -7.51 -2.95
N GLY A 58 -1.44 -6.85 -2.42
CA GLY A 58 -2.54 -7.50 -1.70
C GLY A 58 -2.30 -7.71 -0.21
N LEU A 59 -3.32 -8.24 0.46
CA LEU A 59 -3.18 -8.74 1.83
C LEU A 59 -2.38 -10.04 1.79
N TYR A 60 -1.33 -10.10 2.61
CA TYR A 60 -0.63 -11.34 2.84
C TYR A 60 -1.59 -12.38 3.41
N ASN A 61 -1.84 -13.43 2.64
CA ASN A 61 -2.69 -14.54 3.02
C ASN A 61 -1.83 -15.81 3.05
N PRO A 62 -1.57 -16.40 4.23
CA PRO A 62 -0.73 -17.57 4.30
C PRO A 62 -1.32 -18.82 3.59
N TRP A 63 -2.60 -18.77 3.25
CA TRP A 63 -3.34 -19.85 2.60
C TRP A 63 -3.51 -19.64 1.09
N THR A 64 -3.16 -18.48 0.53
CA THR A 64 -3.17 -18.35 -0.93
C THR A 64 -2.01 -19.16 -1.51
N PRO A 65 -2.21 -19.88 -2.63
CA PRO A 65 -1.14 -20.65 -3.27
C PRO A 65 -0.06 -19.76 -3.89
N TYR A 66 -0.39 -18.50 -4.16
CA TYR A 66 0.52 -17.50 -4.71
C TYR A 66 0.43 -16.19 -3.93
N ASN A 67 1.57 -15.50 -3.80
CA ASN A 67 1.68 -14.14 -3.32
C ASN A 67 2.28 -13.28 -4.42
N ALA A 68 1.74 -12.09 -4.64
CA ALA A 68 2.29 -11.14 -5.60
C ALA A 68 3.30 -10.21 -4.93
N CYS A 69 4.44 -10.02 -5.58
CA CYS A 69 5.53 -9.17 -5.10
C CYS A 69 5.98 -8.23 -6.23
N GLN A 70 6.23 -6.97 -5.90
CA GLN A 70 6.84 -6.00 -6.79
C GLN A 70 8.36 -6.09 -6.69
N PHE A 71 9.01 -6.21 -7.84
CA PHE A 71 10.46 -6.26 -7.98
C PHE A 71 10.98 -5.02 -8.66
N TYR A 72 12.04 -4.43 -8.12
CA TYR A 72 12.86 -3.44 -8.81
C TYR A 72 14.05 -4.18 -9.39
N PHE A 73 14.23 -4.09 -10.71
CA PHE A 73 15.33 -4.78 -11.37
C PHE A 73 16.68 -4.20 -10.91
N LEU A 74 17.64 -5.10 -10.69
CA LEU A 74 19.04 -4.74 -10.48
C LEU A 74 19.74 -4.69 -11.83
N LEU A 75 20.29 -3.53 -12.16
CA LEU A 75 21.04 -3.29 -13.38
C LEU A 75 22.54 -3.19 -13.08
N GLN A 76 23.35 -3.55 -14.08
CA GLN A 76 24.78 -3.29 -14.08
C GLN A 76 25.09 -2.09 -14.97
N GLY A 77 25.75 -1.08 -14.42
CA GLY A 77 25.96 0.22 -15.05
C GLY A 77 24.79 1.18 -14.85
N LEU A 78 25.03 2.47 -15.11
CA LEU A 78 23.97 3.48 -15.10
C LEU A 78 22.94 3.17 -16.19
N PRO A 79 21.63 3.19 -15.87
CA PRO A 79 20.61 2.99 -16.90
C PRO A 79 20.64 4.14 -17.91
N GLU A 80 20.40 3.81 -19.17
CA GLU A 80 20.17 4.81 -20.21
C GLU A 80 18.91 5.62 -19.90
N ALA A 81 18.90 6.90 -20.30
CA ALA A 81 17.72 7.74 -20.17
C ALA A 81 16.55 7.10 -20.92
N GLN A 82 15.44 6.90 -20.21
CA GLN A 82 14.23 6.31 -20.75
C GLN A 82 13.33 7.43 -21.30
N PRO A 83 12.52 7.16 -22.34
CA PRO A 83 11.61 8.15 -22.93
C PRO A 83 10.55 8.70 -21.96
N TYR A 84 10.37 8.06 -20.80
CA TYR A 84 9.27 8.32 -19.86
C TYR A 84 9.60 9.27 -18.71
N GLY A 85 10.62 10.11 -18.90
CA GLY A 85 11.06 11.07 -17.88
C GLY A 85 11.96 10.47 -16.80
N PHE A 86 12.48 9.25 -16.99
CA PHE A 86 13.49 8.68 -16.10
C PHE A 86 14.89 8.83 -16.72
N ASP A 87 15.76 9.55 -16.03
CA ASP A 87 17.16 9.70 -16.41
C ASP A 87 18.10 8.89 -15.50
N ALA A 88 19.38 8.78 -15.87
CA ALA A 88 20.38 8.04 -15.10
C ALA A 88 20.52 8.51 -13.64
N SER A 89 20.20 9.77 -13.34
CA SER A 89 20.26 10.35 -12.00
C SER A 89 19.10 9.94 -11.09
N MET A 90 18.05 9.32 -11.67
CA MET A 90 16.92 8.69 -10.99
C MET A 90 17.12 7.18 -10.74
N SER A 91 18.37 6.72 -10.80
CA SER A 91 18.72 5.38 -10.32
C SER A 91 19.18 5.44 -8.87
N ILE A 92 19.19 4.28 -8.21
CA ILE A 92 19.59 4.15 -6.82
C ILE A 92 20.84 3.27 -6.79
N PRO A 93 22.01 3.81 -6.42
CA PRO A 93 23.23 3.03 -6.38
C PRO A 93 23.16 1.98 -5.26
N VAL A 94 23.80 0.83 -5.48
CA VAL A 94 23.89 -0.26 -4.50
C VAL A 94 25.36 -0.60 -4.24
N ALA A 95 25.72 -0.82 -2.98
CA ALA A 95 27.07 -1.21 -2.58
C ALA A 95 27.55 -2.45 -3.37
N PRO A 96 28.83 -2.48 -3.82
CA PRO A 96 29.97 -1.74 -3.28
C PRO A 96 30.29 -0.39 -3.96
N MET A 97 29.33 0.26 -4.61
CA MET A 97 29.52 1.61 -5.17
C MET A 97 29.90 2.67 -4.13
N THR A 98 30.50 3.77 -4.58
CA THR A 98 30.76 4.99 -3.78
C THR A 98 29.83 6.13 -4.20
N ILE A 99 29.63 7.10 -3.30
CA ILE A 99 28.75 8.27 -3.54
C ILE A 99 29.19 9.13 -4.73
N GLU A 100 30.50 9.20 -4.98
CA GLU A 100 31.11 10.01 -6.04
C GLU A 100 30.77 9.50 -7.44
N ASN A 101 30.36 8.24 -7.57
CA ASN A 101 30.09 7.60 -8.86
C ASN A 101 28.64 7.81 -9.35
N HIS A 102 27.74 8.30 -8.51
CA HIS A 102 26.34 8.50 -8.88
C HIS A 102 26.07 9.95 -9.34
N PRO A 103 25.42 10.20 -10.51
CA PRO A 103 25.21 11.56 -11.03
C PRO A 103 24.49 12.52 -10.08
N SER A 104 23.59 12.01 -9.23
CA SER A 104 22.87 12.82 -8.21
C SER A 104 23.52 12.81 -6.82
N GLY A 105 24.69 12.19 -6.65
CA GLY A 105 25.38 12.09 -5.35
C GLY A 105 24.61 11.28 -4.30
N ARG A 106 23.76 10.33 -4.72
CA ARG A 106 23.01 9.46 -3.82
C ARG A 106 23.94 8.51 -3.07
N ALA A 107 23.67 8.33 -1.78
CA ALA A 107 24.35 7.32 -1.00
C ALA A 107 23.93 5.92 -1.47
N PRO A 108 24.88 5.00 -1.72
CA PRO A 108 24.55 3.63 -2.08
C PRO A 108 23.84 2.89 -0.96
N LEU A 109 22.79 2.13 -1.32
CA LEU A 109 22.16 1.17 -0.41
C LEU A 109 23.19 0.13 0.05
N GLN A 110 23.13 -0.31 1.31
CA GLN A 110 24.10 -1.25 1.88
C GLN A 110 23.41 -2.59 2.21
N PRO A 111 23.31 -3.54 1.26
CA PRO A 111 22.81 -4.87 1.59
C PRO A 111 23.69 -5.54 2.65
N SER A 112 23.11 -6.46 3.41
CA SER A 112 23.77 -7.21 4.49
C SER A 112 25.04 -7.94 4.07
N LYS A 113 25.19 -8.22 2.77
CA LYS A 113 26.42 -8.70 2.13
C LYS A 113 26.64 -7.90 0.85
N PRO A 114 27.90 -7.57 0.49
CA PRO A 114 28.19 -6.95 -0.80
C PRO A 114 27.67 -7.79 -1.95
N LEU A 115 27.00 -7.17 -2.91
CA LEU A 115 26.56 -7.87 -4.11
C LEU A 115 27.78 -8.40 -4.91
N PRO A 116 27.65 -9.53 -5.62
CA PRO A 116 28.76 -10.13 -6.35
C PRO A 116 29.15 -9.32 -7.60
N TRP A 117 28.30 -8.40 -8.07
CA TRP A 117 28.55 -7.53 -9.21
C TRP A 117 28.95 -6.12 -8.76
N LYS A 118 29.78 -5.47 -9.58
CA LYS A 118 30.16 -4.06 -9.42
C LYS A 118 29.20 -3.16 -10.20
N ASP A 119 29.14 -1.89 -9.81
CA ASP A 119 28.38 -0.84 -10.49
C ASP A 119 26.90 -1.20 -10.63
N CYS A 120 26.28 -1.56 -9.51
CA CYS A 120 24.90 -2.00 -9.44
C CYS A 120 23.96 -0.86 -9.12
N TYR A 121 22.82 -0.80 -9.82
CA TYR A 121 21.79 0.21 -9.60
C TYR A 121 20.40 -0.42 -9.60
N LEU A 122 19.50 0.11 -8.78
CA LEU A 122 18.06 -0.09 -8.94
C LEU A 122 17.50 1.07 -9.76
N SER A 123 16.58 0.80 -10.67
CA SER A 123 15.89 1.85 -11.44
C SER A 123 14.42 1.85 -11.10
N GLY A 124 13.86 3.02 -10.79
CA GLY A 124 12.41 3.19 -10.64
C GLY A 124 11.65 2.88 -11.93
N ALA A 125 12.28 3.11 -13.09
CA ALA A 125 11.69 2.83 -14.41
C ALA A 125 11.53 1.33 -14.69
N TRP A 126 12.36 0.49 -14.07
CA TRP A 126 12.38 -0.96 -14.32
C TRP A 126 11.87 -1.70 -13.09
N HIS A 127 10.55 -1.86 -13.02
CA HIS A 127 9.91 -2.68 -12.01
C HIS A 127 8.78 -3.52 -12.60
N HIS A 128 8.49 -4.66 -11.98
CA HIS A 128 7.38 -5.53 -12.38
C HIS A 128 6.78 -6.28 -11.19
N GLU A 129 5.49 -6.57 -11.25
CA GLU A 129 4.80 -7.40 -10.28
C GLU A 129 4.81 -8.87 -10.72
N LEU A 130 5.27 -9.76 -9.86
CA LEU A 130 5.35 -11.18 -10.12
C LEU A 130 4.67 -11.98 -9.01
N ARG A 131 3.95 -13.04 -9.39
CA ARG A 131 3.42 -14.05 -8.47
C ARG A 131 4.50 -15.08 -8.13
N SER A 132 4.79 -15.20 -6.85
CA SER A 132 5.54 -16.32 -6.27
C SER A 132 4.60 -17.34 -5.69
N GLN A 133 4.93 -18.62 -5.87
CA GLN A 133 4.31 -19.66 -5.08
C GLN A 133 4.54 -19.36 -3.60
N SER A 134 3.50 -19.53 -2.79
CA SER A 134 3.54 -19.28 -1.35
C SER A 134 4.36 -20.36 -0.66
N VAL A 135 5.66 -20.17 -0.67
CA VAL A 135 6.61 -21.00 0.06
C VAL A 135 6.89 -20.34 1.41
N TYR A 136 6.91 -21.17 2.44
CA TYR A 136 7.22 -20.76 3.79
C TYR A 136 8.55 -21.32 4.22
N GLU A 137 9.49 -20.43 4.47
CA GLU A 137 10.77 -20.83 5.04
C GLU A 137 10.71 -20.77 6.57
N PRO A 138 11.36 -21.72 7.27
CA PRO A 138 11.56 -21.61 8.71
C PRO A 138 12.31 -20.31 9.06
N LYS A 139 11.96 -19.64 10.16
CA LYS A 139 12.62 -18.40 10.62
C LYS A 139 14.16 -18.50 10.65
N GLU A 140 14.69 -19.68 10.98
CA GLU A 140 16.13 -19.96 11.03
C GLU A 140 16.84 -19.77 9.68
N TRP A 141 16.08 -19.77 8.58
CA TRP A 141 16.59 -19.55 7.23
C TRP A 141 16.79 -18.07 6.91
N ILE A 142 16.28 -17.13 7.71
CA ILE A 142 16.54 -15.68 7.50
C ILE A 142 18.05 -15.41 7.42
N HIS A 143 18.84 -16.04 8.28
CA HIS A 143 20.30 -15.86 8.27
C HIS A 143 20.97 -16.44 7.01
N LYS A 144 20.27 -17.33 6.29
CA LYS A 144 20.70 -17.85 4.99
C LYS A 144 20.27 -16.97 3.82
N ILE A 145 19.28 -16.08 4.01
CA ILE A 145 18.91 -15.09 3.01
C ILE A 145 20.12 -14.16 2.83
N GLY A 146 20.83 -14.35 1.71
CA GLY A 146 22.18 -13.85 1.55
C GLY A 146 22.29 -12.33 1.51
N TYR A 147 21.29 -11.67 0.91
CA TYR A 147 21.40 -10.27 0.49
C TYR A 147 20.08 -9.56 0.84
N ILE A 148 20.01 -8.98 2.04
CA ILE A 148 18.84 -8.23 2.52
C ILE A 148 19.26 -6.80 2.81
N LEU A 149 18.45 -5.83 2.44
CA LEU A 149 18.60 -4.45 2.88
C LEU A 149 18.25 -4.33 4.38
N PRO A 150 19.14 -3.75 5.21
CA PRO A 150 18.78 -3.27 6.54
C PRO A 150 17.57 -2.34 6.50
N VAL A 151 16.84 -2.24 7.61
CA VAL A 151 15.60 -1.43 7.69
C VAL A 151 15.87 0.02 7.28
N GLU A 152 17.02 0.57 7.65
CA GLU A 152 17.42 1.93 7.32
C GLU A 152 17.56 2.11 5.80
N ASP A 153 18.14 1.13 5.09
CA ASP A 153 18.30 1.17 3.64
C ASP A 153 17.01 0.85 2.88
N VAL A 154 16.09 0.07 3.45
CA VAL A 154 14.72 -0.04 2.92
C VAL A 154 14.03 1.32 2.96
N GLY A 155 14.19 2.07 4.07
CA GLY A 155 13.69 3.44 4.19
C GLY A 155 14.29 4.37 3.13
N LYS A 156 15.63 4.35 2.97
CA LYS A 156 16.31 5.14 1.93
C LYS A 156 15.85 4.78 0.52
N GLN A 157 15.72 3.49 0.22
CA GLN A 157 15.26 3.03 -1.09
C GLN A 157 13.86 3.58 -1.40
N ARG A 158 12.92 3.49 -0.46
CA ARG A 158 11.57 4.04 -0.64
C ARG A 158 11.58 5.55 -0.81
N PHE A 159 12.39 6.25 -0.03
CA PHE A 159 12.56 7.70 -0.15
C PHE A 159 13.08 8.09 -1.54
N TYR A 160 14.12 7.42 -2.03
CA TYR A 160 14.65 7.71 -3.37
C TYR A 160 13.64 7.42 -4.47
N THR A 161 12.93 6.29 -4.40
CA THR A 161 11.87 5.96 -5.36
C THR A 161 10.78 7.02 -5.38
N LEU A 162 10.29 7.46 -4.20
CA LEU A 162 9.28 8.51 -4.12
C LEU A 162 9.76 9.82 -4.78
N MET A 163 11.01 10.20 -4.53
CA MET A 163 11.61 11.40 -5.13
C MET A 163 11.77 11.26 -6.65
N ASP A 164 12.06 10.06 -7.15
CA ASP A 164 12.15 9.76 -8.58
C ASP A 164 10.79 9.79 -9.26
N ASP A 165 9.77 9.21 -8.65
CA ASP A 165 8.40 9.24 -9.17
C ASP A 165 7.91 10.69 -9.30
N MET A 166 8.08 11.50 -8.25
CA MET A 166 7.73 12.93 -8.28
C MET A 166 8.49 13.71 -9.37
N ARG A 167 9.77 13.38 -9.58
CA ARG A 167 10.60 14.04 -10.60
C ARG A 167 10.21 13.59 -12.01
N SER A 168 9.94 12.30 -12.19
CA SER A 168 9.44 11.72 -13.43
C SER A 168 8.11 12.35 -13.82
N ASP A 169 7.16 12.47 -12.88
CA ASP A 169 5.86 13.10 -13.13
C ASP A 169 6.03 14.56 -13.57
N LYS A 170 6.88 15.32 -12.88
CA LYS A 170 7.20 16.70 -13.29
C LYS A 170 7.83 16.77 -14.67
N MET A 171 8.72 15.82 -15.02
CA MET A 171 9.31 15.77 -16.36
C MET A 171 8.27 15.43 -17.43
N ARG A 172 7.33 14.52 -17.15
CA ARG A 172 6.22 14.20 -18.05
C ARG A 172 5.35 15.42 -18.30
N ASP A 173 5.01 16.17 -17.26
CA ASP A 173 4.23 17.41 -17.38
C ASP A 173 4.93 18.47 -18.24
N MET A 174 6.28 18.46 -18.30
CA MET A 174 7.06 19.38 -19.13
C MET A 174 7.20 18.91 -20.59
N VAL A 175 7.17 17.60 -20.86
CA VAL A 175 7.33 17.03 -22.21
C VAL A 175 6.01 17.07 -22.99
N ILE A 176 4.87 17.18 -22.30
CA ILE A 176 3.60 17.56 -22.92
C ILE A 176 3.70 19.04 -23.29
N GLU A 177 4.44 19.36 -24.36
CA GLU A 177 4.18 20.61 -25.07
C GLU A 177 2.69 20.59 -25.43
N PRO A 178 1.92 21.66 -25.16
CA PRO A 178 0.56 21.74 -25.64
C PRO A 178 0.64 21.49 -27.14
N TYR A 179 0.06 20.38 -27.58
CA TYR A 179 -0.08 20.09 -28.99
C TYR A 179 -0.99 21.19 -29.55
N GLU A 180 -0.38 22.29 -29.98
CA GLU A 180 -0.93 23.22 -30.95
C GLU A 180 -1.02 22.40 -32.22
N GLY A 181 -2.07 21.57 -32.30
CA GLY A 181 -2.40 20.90 -33.55
C GLY A 181 -2.40 21.95 -34.65
N PRO A 182 -1.99 21.60 -35.88
CA PRO A 182 -2.15 22.54 -36.99
C PRO A 182 -3.60 23.04 -36.93
N ASP A 183 -3.79 24.37 -37.02
CA ASP A 183 -5.09 24.99 -37.23
C ASP A 183 -5.67 24.40 -38.53
N LEU A 184 -6.25 23.21 -38.41
CA LEU A 184 -7.05 22.62 -39.44
C LEU A 184 -8.37 23.35 -39.29
N ASP A 185 -8.58 24.33 -40.16
CA ASP A 185 -9.91 24.81 -40.51
C ASP A 185 -10.71 23.58 -40.98
N ILE A 186 -11.31 22.86 -40.03
CA ILE A 186 -12.22 21.75 -40.30
C ILE A 186 -13.52 22.40 -40.77
N ASP A 187 -13.57 22.68 -42.07
CA ASP A 187 -14.84 22.82 -42.76
C ASP A 187 -15.64 21.53 -42.52
N GLU A 188 -16.76 21.64 -41.81
CA GLU A 188 -17.69 20.55 -41.51
C GLU A 188 -18.30 19.98 -42.82
N GLU A 189 -17.56 19.15 -43.54
CA GLU A 189 -18.12 18.30 -44.60
C GLU A 189 -18.50 16.93 -44.04
N PRO A 190 -19.75 16.46 -44.21
CA PRO A 190 -20.18 15.18 -43.69
C PRO A 190 -19.84 14.08 -44.70
N LEU A 191 -18.69 13.41 -44.52
CA LEU A 191 -18.35 12.23 -45.32
C LEU A 191 -17.80 11.07 -44.48
N ALA A 192 -18.62 10.02 -44.48
CA ALA A 192 -18.36 8.59 -44.42
C ALA A 192 -17.03 8.07 -43.84
N ASP A 193 -17.17 7.09 -42.92
CA ASP A 193 -16.17 6.09 -42.55
C ASP A 193 -15.31 5.66 -43.75
N PRO A 194 -13.98 5.80 -43.63
CA PRO A 194 -13.21 4.57 -43.58
C PRO A 194 -12.08 4.62 -42.54
N LEU A 195 -11.93 3.49 -41.84
CA LEU A 195 -10.70 2.94 -41.27
C LEU A 195 -9.42 3.60 -41.84
N SER A 196 -8.82 4.50 -41.06
CA SER A 196 -7.57 5.19 -41.39
C SER A 196 -6.56 4.99 -40.27
N ASP A 197 -5.44 4.34 -40.62
CA ASP A 197 -4.20 4.23 -39.85
C ASP A 197 -3.59 5.62 -39.59
N THR A 198 -4.17 6.40 -38.69
CA THR A 198 -3.48 7.58 -38.13
C THR A 198 -2.56 7.12 -37.01
N ALA A 199 -1.26 7.14 -37.30
CA ALA A 199 -0.21 7.03 -36.29
C ALA A 199 -0.29 8.23 -35.34
N GLU A 200 -1.13 8.11 -34.31
CA GLU A 200 -1.10 9.02 -33.16
C GLU A 200 0.28 8.94 -32.51
N ILE A 201 0.93 10.10 -32.38
CA ILE A 201 2.16 10.24 -31.59
C ILE A 201 1.74 10.16 -30.12
N TRP A 202 1.59 8.92 -29.67
CA TRP A 202 1.28 8.56 -28.31
C TRP A 202 2.54 8.69 -27.46
N VAL A 203 2.46 9.38 -26.33
CA VAL A 203 3.55 9.45 -25.34
C VAL A 203 3.21 8.45 -24.22
N PRO A 204 3.81 7.24 -24.21
CA PRO A 204 3.45 6.23 -23.22
C PRO A 204 3.96 6.60 -21.82
N SER A 205 3.26 6.26 -20.75
CA SER A 205 3.84 5.94 -19.43
C SER A 205 4.40 4.49 -19.42
N CYS A 206 5.25 4.14 -18.44
CA CYS A 206 5.67 2.74 -18.20
C CYS A 206 4.49 1.78 -17.98
N GLU A 207 3.37 2.24 -17.40
CA GLU A 207 2.14 1.43 -17.29
C GLU A 207 1.44 1.28 -18.65
N SER A 208 1.58 2.25 -19.54
CA SER A 208 0.98 2.24 -20.87
C SER A 208 1.86 1.59 -21.96
N MET A 209 3.08 1.12 -21.64
CA MET A 209 3.78 0.16 -22.52
C MET A 209 2.94 -1.12 -22.76
N PHE A 210 1.89 -1.30 -21.96
CA PHE A 210 0.77 -2.18 -22.23
C PHE A 210 -0.40 -1.29 -22.69
N PRO A 211 -0.84 -1.39 -23.96
CA PRO A 211 -2.10 -0.80 -24.37
C PRO A 211 -3.20 -1.28 -23.42
N ASP A 212 -4.29 -0.52 -23.34
CA ASP A 212 -5.60 -0.86 -22.77
C ASP A 212 -6.24 -2.10 -23.43
N HIS A 213 -5.46 -3.11 -23.83
CA HIS A 213 -5.91 -4.48 -23.89
C HIS A 213 -6.38 -4.80 -22.48
N GLY A 214 -7.69 -4.89 -22.25
CA GLY A 214 -8.35 -5.22 -20.97
C GLY A 214 -7.94 -6.56 -20.33
N LEU A 215 -6.76 -7.07 -20.66
CA LEU A 215 -5.88 -7.79 -19.77
C LEU A 215 -5.64 -6.94 -18.52
N SER A 216 -6.48 -7.16 -17.51
CA SER A 216 -5.90 -7.50 -16.20
C SER A 216 -4.80 -8.52 -16.50
N VAL A 217 -3.55 -8.07 -16.74
CA VAL A 217 -2.44 -8.97 -17.03
C VAL A 217 -2.46 -9.97 -15.91
N SER A 218 -2.85 -11.21 -16.24
CA SER A 218 -2.93 -12.28 -15.26
C SER A 218 -1.52 -12.39 -14.71
N MET A 219 -1.33 -11.89 -13.48
CA MET A 219 -0.02 -11.52 -12.95
C MET A 219 1.04 -12.58 -13.30
N ILE A 220 2.12 -12.17 -13.94
CA ILE A 220 3.16 -13.10 -14.40
C ILE A 220 3.61 -13.96 -13.22
N THR A 221 3.57 -15.29 -13.38
CA THR A 221 4.02 -16.22 -12.34
C THR A 221 5.49 -16.53 -12.56
N GLY A 222 6.28 -16.49 -11.50
CA GLY A 222 7.71 -16.75 -11.56
C GLY A 222 8.17 -17.82 -10.58
N THR A 223 9.39 -18.29 -10.80
CA THR A 223 10.17 -19.02 -9.79
C THR A 223 11.21 -18.09 -9.21
N PHE A 224 11.56 -18.31 -7.94
CA PHE A 224 12.41 -17.40 -7.16
C PHE A 224 13.51 -18.18 -6.46
N SER A 225 14.69 -17.58 -6.37
CA SER A 225 15.83 -18.10 -5.62
C SER A 225 16.62 -16.95 -4.99
N GLN A 226 17.07 -17.11 -3.76
CA GLN A 226 17.97 -16.14 -3.11
C GLN A 226 19.44 -16.41 -3.41
N ASP A 227 19.74 -17.49 -4.14
CA ASP A 227 21.09 -17.83 -4.53
C ASP A 227 21.52 -16.99 -5.74
N LEU A 228 22.06 -15.81 -5.46
CA LEU A 228 22.60 -14.90 -6.47
C LEU A 228 23.80 -15.49 -7.22
N SER A 229 24.48 -16.51 -6.69
CA SER A 229 25.63 -17.14 -7.36
C SER A 229 25.26 -17.87 -8.65
N THR A 230 23.97 -18.16 -8.83
CA THR A 230 23.42 -18.77 -10.05
C THR A 230 23.39 -17.82 -11.24
N VAL A 231 23.61 -16.52 -11.02
CA VAL A 231 23.66 -15.48 -12.06
C VAL A 231 25.10 -15.00 -12.16
N LYS A 232 25.71 -15.12 -13.34
CA LYS A 232 27.09 -14.64 -13.56
C LYS A 232 27.10 -13.18 -14.01
N GLU A 233 26.14 -12.80 -14.84
CA GLU A 233 25.99 -11.48 -15.44
C GLU A 233 24.52 -11.05 -15.31
N LEU A 234 24.29 -9.77 -15.04
CA LEU A 234 22.93 -9.22 -14.91
C LEU A 234 22.32 -9.05 -16.30
N ALA A 235 21.22 -9.75 -16.56
CA ALA A 235 20.44 -9.56 -17.78
C ALA A 235 19.79 -8.18 -17.78
N HIS A 236 19.84 -7.50 -18.94
CA HIS A 236 19.16 -6.21 -19.09
C HIS A 236 17.63 -6.39 -18.93
N PRO A 237 16.93 -5.52 -18.17
CA PRO A 237 15.49 -5.69 -17.93
C PRO A 237 14.64 -5.72 -19.19
N SER A 238 15.03 -5.03 -20.27
CA SER A 238 14.29 -5.04 -21.55
C SER A 238 14.02 -6.46 -22.07
N SER A 239 14.96 -7.39 -21.88
CA SER A 239 14.80 -8.79 -22.27
C SER A 239 13.62 -9.45 -21.54
N PHE A 240 13.38 -9.10 -20.28
CA PHE A 240 12.23 -9.60 -19.53
C PHE A 240 10.92 -9.09 -20.14
N TYR A 241 10.86 -7.81 -20.51
CA TYR A 241 9.67 -7.24 -21.15
C TYR A 241 9.43 -7.82 -22.55
N ASP A 242 10.48 -8.16 -23.30
CA ASP A 242 10.36 -8.89 -24.57
C ASP A 242 9.74 -10.29 -24.36
N GLU A 243 10.13 -10.99 -23.28
CA GLU A 243 9.52 -12.26 -22.89
C GLU A 243 8.04 -12.11 -22.53
N VAL A 244 7.69 -11.10 -21.72
CA VAL A 244 6.30 -10.80 -21.36
C VAL A 244 5.47 -10.49 -22.62
N LYS A 245 6.01 -9.68 -23.54
CA LYS A 245 5.36 -9.36 -24.82
C LYS A 245 5.15 -10.60 -25.69
N ALA A 246 6.14 -11.48 -25.72
CA ALA A 246 6.02 -12.75 -26.44
C ALA A 246 4.96 -13.67 -25.83
N LEU A 247 4.88 -13.74 -24.49
CA LEU A 247 3.82 -14.46 -23.79
C LEU A 247 2.42 -13.90 -24.12
N SER A 248 2.25 -12.56 -24.09
CA SER A 248 0.98 -11.92 -24.45
C SER A 248 0.54 -12.30 -25.87
N ARG A 249 1.46 -12.31 -26.84
CA ARG A 249 1.15 -12.74 -28.22
C ARG A 249 0.67 -14.20 -28.29
N ILE A 250 1.27 -15.09 -27.49
CA ILE A 250 0.83 -16.49 -27.41
C ILE A 250 -0.60 -16.57 -26.87
N MET A 251 -0.91 -15.80 -25.81
CA MET A 251 -2.25 -15.76 -25.22
C MET A 251 -3.30 -15.23 -26.21
N ASP A 252 -2.98 -14.16 -26.93
CA ASP A 252 -3.90 -13.58 -27.91
C ASP A 252 -4.16 -14.54 -29.08
N GLN A 253 -3.11 -15.20 -29.60
CA GLN A 253 -3.24 -16.22 -30.63
C GLN A 253 -4.11 -17.40 -30.17
N ALA A 254 -3.91 -17.87 -28.93
CA ALA A 254 -4.69 -18.96 -28.36
C ALA A 254 -6.17 -18.59 -28.21
N ARG A 255 -6.47 -17.37 -27.74
CA ARG A 255 -7.85 -16.86 -27.65
C ARG A 255 -8.52 -16.80 -29.02
N HIS A 256 -7.82 -16.25 -30.03
CA HIS A 256 -8.35 -16.21 -31.39
C HIS A 256 -8.62 -17.62 -31.95
N HIS A 257 -7.73 -18.58 -31.69
CA HIS A 257 -7.91 -19.97 -32.10
C HIS A 257 -9.12 -20.62 -31.38
N ALA A 258 -9.29 -20.37 -30.09
CA ALA A 258 -10.43 -20.85 -29.32
C ALA A 258 -11.76 -20.29 -29.84
N THR A 259 -11.84 -18.98 -30.14
CA THR A 259 -13.03 -18.36 -30.75
C THR A 259 -13.34 -18.93 -32.13
N ALA A 260 -12.32 -19.10 -32.99
CA ALA A 260 -12.50 -19.68 -34.32
C ALA A 260 -13.00 -21.14 -34.27
N THR A 261 -12.50 -21.93 -33.32
CA THR A 261 -12.92 -23.33 -33.14
C THR A 261 -14.38 -23.41 -32.67
N THR A 262 -14.80 -22.52 -31.77
CA THR A 262 -16.19 -22.44 -31.31
C THR A 262 -17.13 -22.05 -32.44
N GLN A 263 -16.80 -21.02 -33.22
CA GLN A 263 -17.60 -20.59 -34.36
C GLN A 263 -17.77 -21.69 -35.42
N ARG A 264 -16.71 -22.48 -35.67
CA ARG A 264 -16.77 -23.61 -36.62
C ARG A 264 -17.67 -24.75 -36.11
N LYS A 265 -17.63 -25.06 -34.81
CA LYS A 265 -18.53 -26.07 -34.23
C LYS A 265 -19.99 -25.62 -34.28
N ASP A 266 -20.25 -24.34 -34.09
CA ASP A 266 -21.60 -23.79 -34.17
C ASP A 266 -22.13 -23.78 -35.62
N SER A 267 -21.27 -23.51 -36.62
CA SER A 267 -21.65 -23.61 -38.03
C SER A 267 -21.89 -25.06 -38.47
N ASP A 268 -21.08 -26.02 -37.98
CA ASP A 268 -21.23 -27.43 -38.32
C ASP A 268 -22.44 -28.09 -37.62
N ASN A 269 -22.88 -27.55 -36.48
CA ASN A 269 -24.06 -28.00 -35.74
C ASN A 269 -25.37 -27.30 -36.13
N MET A 270 -25.37 -26.34 -37.07
CA MET A 270 -26.61 -25.80 -37.62
C MET A 270 -27.28 -26.87 -38.49
N PRO A 271 -28.49 -27.36 -38.13
CA PRO A 271 -29.17 -28.40 -38.92
C PRO A 271 -29.48 -27.86 -40.32
N ALA A 272 -29.01 -28.59 -41.34
CA ALA A 272 -29.09 -28.23 -42.76
C ALA A 272 -30.54 -28.04 -43.29
N ASP A 273 -31.57 -28.41 -42.53
CA ASP A 273 -32.97 -28.43 -42.97
C ASP A 273 -33.90 -27.47 -42.21
N SER A 274 -33.37 -26.41 -41.60
CA SER A 274 -34.25 -25.33 -41.07
C SER A 274 -34.59 -24.29 -42.15
N GLU A 275 -35.29 -24.73 -43.21
CA GLU A 275 -36.22 -23.87 -43.94
C GLU A 275 -37.41 -23.54 -43.00
N ILE A 276 -37.18 -22.70 -41.99
CA ILE A 276 -38.25 -22.14 -41.17
C ILE A 276 -38.43 -20.70 -41.62
N GLY A 277 -39.51 -20.50 -42.36
CA GLY A 277 -39.99 -19.19 -42.75
C GLY A 277 -40.00 -18.22 -41.57
N PHE A 278 -39.53 -17.00 -41.83
CA PHE A 278 -39.56 -15.87 -40.92
C PHE A 278 -41.01 -15.54 -40.54
N VAL A 279 -41.56 -16.22 -39.53
CA VAL A 279 -42.79 -15.80 -38.85
C VAL A 279 -42.36 -15.17 -37.54
N SER A 280 -42.37 -13.84 -37.56
CA SER A 280 -42.33 -13.01 -36.35
C SER A 280 -43.59 -13.27 -35.54
N THR A 281 -43.49 -14.14 -34.54
CA THR A 281 -44.43 -14.17 -33.43
C THR A 281 -43.64 -14.21 -32.14
N ARG A 282 -43.63 -13.05 -31.47
CA ARG A 282 -43.55 -12.97 -30.01
C ARG A 282 -44.60 -13.93 -29.45
N ASP A 283 -44.19 -15.06 -28.90
CA ASP A 283 -44.98 -15.67 -27.85
C ASP A 283 -44.11 -16.33 -26.79
N SER A 284 -44.17 -15.69 -25.63
CA SER A 284 -43.72 -16.15 -24.33
C SER A 284 -44.58 -17.32 -23.89
N ARG A 285 -44.00 -18.52 -23.73
CA ARG A 285 -44.20 -19.45 -22.59
C ARG A 285 -43.67 -20.85 -22.91
N LEU A 286 -43.01 -21.42 -21.89
CA LEU A 286 -42.72 -22.84 -21.63
C LEU A 286 -41.49 -23.46 -22.34
N SER A 287 -40.41 -23.57 -21.57
CA SER A 287 -39.63 -24.82 -21.52
C SER A 287 -39.22 -25.10 -20.07
N GLN A 288 -39.62 -26.28 -19.60
CA GLN A 288 -39.27 -26.85 -18.30
C GLN A 288 -37.98 -27.68 -18.43
N SER A 289 -37.27 -27.74 -17.30
CA SER A 289 -36.31 -28.76 -16.88
C SER A 289 -35.02 -28.93 -17.69
N ALA A 290 -34.02 -28.13 -17.31
CA ALA A 290 -32.65 -28.62 -17.12
C ALA A 290 -32.22 -28.27 -15.67
N PRO A 291 -31.49 -29.14 -14.95
CA PRO A 291 -31.00 -28.82 -13.62
C PRO A 291 -29.88 -27.79 -13.75
N THR A 292 -30.22 -26.51 -13.57
CA THR A 292 -29.26 -25.41 -13.48
C THR A 292 -28.47 -25.55 -12.18
N LEU A 293 -27.36 -26.28 -12.23
CA LEU A 293 -26.31 -26.13 -11.23
C LEU A 293 -25.65 -24.77 -11.46
N PHE A 294 -25.80 -23.89 -10.46
CA PHE A 294 -25.25 -22.54 -10.36
C PHE A 294 -25.89 -21.47 -11.27
N ASN A 295 -27.17 -21.17 -11.02
CA ASN A 295 -27.61 -19.76 -11.08
C ASN A 295 -26.98 -19.04 -9.87
N VAL A 296 -25.74 -18.59 -10.01
CA VAL A 296 -25.28 -17.44 -9.22
C VAL A 296 -26.07 -16.27 -9.78
N THR A 297 -27.19 -15.95 -9.15
CA THR A 297 -27.79 -14.63 -9.30
C THR A 297 -26.65 -13.66 -9.05
N LEU A 298 -26.16 -12.98 -10.09
CA LEU A 298 -25.35 -11.78 -9.91
C LEU A 298 -26.21 -10.92 -9.01
N MET A 299 -25.91 -10.93 -7.70
CA MET A 299 -26.53 -10.03 -6.76
C MET A 299 -26.33 -8.66 -7.39
N ASP A 300 -27.41 -7.90 -7.60
CA ASP A 300 -27.36 -6.49 -8.00
C ASP A 300 -26.22 -5.87 -7.19
N VAL A 301 -25.05 -5.69 -7.82
CA VAL A 301 -23.87 -5.18 -7.14
C VAL A 301 -24.18 -3.71 -6.99
N PRO A 302 -24.54 -3.22 -5.80
CA PRO A 302 -25.07 -1.88 -5.70
C PRO A 302 -23.95 -0.92 -6.06
N THR A 303 -24.29 0.06 -6.89
CA THR A 303 -23.75 1.43 -6.89
C THR A 303 -22.50 1.62 -6.05
N LYS A 304 -21.38 1.91 -6.73
CA LYS A 304 -20.08 2.39 -6.21
C LYS A 304 -20.09 2.64 -4.70
N ARG A 305 -19.55 1.68 -3.95
CA ARG A 305 -19.51 1.72 -2.49
C ARG A 305 -18.19 2.31 -2.04
N ILE A 306 -18.22 3.30 -1.15
CA ILE A 306 -17.00 3.93 -0.64
C ILE A 306 -16.67 3.32 0.73
N PRO A 307 -15.42 2.87 0.95
CA PRO A 307 -15.04 2.31 2.24
C PRO A 307 -15.05 3.33 3.36
N PHE A 308 -15.49 2.88 4.53
CA PHE A 308 -15.62 3.73 5.71
C PHE A 308 -14.60 3.37 6.81
N PRO A 309 -13.88 4.35 7.38
CA PRO A 309 -13.87 5.75 6.97
C PRO A 309 -13.03 5.98 5.68
N ALA A 310 -13.37 7.01 4.91
CA ALA A 310 -12.67 7.33 3.67
C ALA A 310 -11.31 8.02 3.92
N VAL A 311 -10.32 7.77 3.06
CA VAL A 311 -9.01 8.45 3.15
C VAL A 311 -9.19 9.95 2.90
N GLY A 312 -8.54 10.75 3.74
CA GLY A 312 -8.66 12.21 3.74
C GLY A 312 -9.86 12.75 4.53
N ALA A 313 -10.71 11.90 5.10
CA ALA A 313 -11.88 12.34 5.87
C ALA A 313 -11.50 12.58 7.34
N PHE A 314 -12.08 13.62 7.94
CA PHE A 314 -12.10 13.74 9.39
C PHE A 314 -13.21 12.86 9.96
N ALA A 315 -12.89 12.08 10.98
CA ALA A 315 -13.88 11.24 11.65
C ALA A 315 -13.68 11.27 13.17
N VAL A 316 -14.78 11.10 13.88
CA VAL A 316 -14.80 10.73 15.29
C VAL A 316 -14.55 9.22 15.37
N PHE A 317 -13.73 8.79 16.31
CA PHE A 317 -13.61 7.39 16.66
C PHE A 317 -13.61 7.17 18.17
N THR A 318 -14.04 5.98 18.55
CA THR A 318 -14.08 5.52 19.95
C THR A 318 -13.45 4.13 19.98
N MET A 319 -12.51 3.91 20.89
CA MET A 319 -11.93 2.57 21.09
C MET A 319 -13.00 1.60 21.58
N ASP A 320 -13.06 0.41 20.97
CA ASP A 320 -13.77 -0.74 21.53
C ASP A 320 -12.76 -1.57 22.32
N PRO A 321 -12.73 -1.47 23.66
CA PRO A 321 -11.71 -2.13 24.46
C PRO A 321 -11.81 -3.65 24.35
N ILE A 322 -13.01 -4.22 24.23
CA ILE A 322 -13.23 -5.67 24.14
C ILE A 322 -12.74 -6.21 22.80
N LEU A 323 -13.12 -5.58 21.68
CA LEU A 323 -12.64 -6.02 20.36
C LEU A 323 -11.14 -5.76 20.13
N SER A 324 -10.55 -4.87 20.94
CA SER A 324 -9.12 -4.58 20.93
C SER A 324 -8.29 -5.60 21.73
N LEU A 325 -8.92 -6.43 22.57
CA LEU A 325 -8.24 -7.55 23.22
C LEU A 325 -7.81 -8.63 22.21
N ASP A 326 -6.82 -9.41 22.62
CA ASP A 326 -6.46 -10.67 21.96
C ASP A 326 -7.71 -11.57 21.86
N PRO A 327 -7.96 -12.24 20.72
CA PRO A 327 -9.11 -13.13 20.54
C PRO A 327 -9.34 -14.13 21.68
N ASP A 328 -8.28 -14.64 22.31
CA ASP A 328 -8.39 -15.62 23.40
C ASP A 328 -8.95 -14.99 24.69
N LEU A 329 -8.76 -13.68 24.90
CA LEU A 329 -9.27 -12.93 26.04
C LEU A 329 -10.70 -12.39 25.83
N ARG A 330 -11.21 -12.35 24.60
CA ARG A 330 -12.53 -11.76 24.29
C ARG A 330 -13.71 -12.51 24.89
N ASN A 331 -13.50 -13.74 25.32
CA ASN A 331 -14.51 -14.56 25.98
C ASN A 331 -14.23 -14.73 27.49
N ASN A 332 -13.18 -14.11 28.02
CA ASN A 332 -12.88 -14.16 29.45
C ASN A 332 -13.78 -13.14 30.19
N PRO A 333 -14.63 -13.59 31.14
CA PRO A 333 -15.58 -12.72 31.83
C PRO A 333 -14.89 -11.62 32.66
N GLU A 334 -13.75 -11.92 33.29
CA GLU A 334 -12.99 -10.94 34.08
C GLU A 334 -12.33 -9.88 33.19
N ALA A 335 -11.81 -10.29 32.03
CA ALA A 335 -11.25 -9.35 31.06
C ALA A 335 -12.32 -8.45 30.44
N ILE A 336 -13.51 -9.01 30.15
CA ILE A 336 -14.67 -8.24 29.69
C ILE A 336 -15.12 -7.24 30.75
N GLU A 337 -15.22 -7.66 32.02
CA GLU A 337 -15.62 -6.78 33.12
C GLU A 337 -14.61 -5.65 33.33
N ALA A 338 -13.30 -5.95 33.31
CA ALA A 338 -12.25 -4.94 33.39
C ALA A 338 -12.30 -3.95 32.21
N CYS A 339 -12.52 -4.45 30.98
CA CYS A 339 -12.67 -3.60 29.80
C CYS A 339 -13.94 -2.75 29.85
N ALA A 340 -15.03 -3.24 30.44
CA ALA A 340 -16.28 -2.50 30.59
C ALA A 340 -16.14 -1.33 31.59
N GLN A 341 -15.15 -1.39 32.48
CA GLN A 341 -14.83 -0.30 33.42
C GLN A 341 -13.90 0.77 32.81
N LEU A 342 -13.30 0.51 31.64
CA LEU A 342 -12.47 1.51 30.95
C LEU A 342 -13.34 2.66 30.46
N LYS A 343 -13.02 3.86 30.94
CA LYS A 343 -13.61 5.09 30.41
C LYS A 343 -12.94 5.44 29.09
N VAL A 344 -13.58 5.08 27.98
CA VAL A 344 -13.11 5.41 26.63
C VAL A 344 -13.62 6.79 26.17
N GLY A 345 -12.71 7.59 25.63
CA GLY A 345 -13.00 8.90 25.06
C GLY A 345 -13.45 8.85 23.60
N ASN A 346 -14.02 9.96 23.14
CA ASN A 346 -14.25 10.22 21.72
C ASN A 346 -13.12 11.09 21.20
N TYR A 347 -12.43 10.60 20.19
CA TYR A 347 -11.29 11.29 19.58
C TYR A 347 -11.63 11.68 18.16
N VAL A 348 -11.06 12.77 17.68
CA VAL A 348 -11.22 13.24 16.30
C VAL A 348 -9.86 13.23 15.63
N GLY A 349 -9.85 12.92 14.35
CA GLY A 349 -8.62 12.90 13.57
C GLY A 349 -8.89 12.70 12.08
N LEU A 350 -7.82 12.81 11.31
CA LEU A 350 -7.79 12.64 9.87
C LEU A 350 -7.41 11.18 9.55
N VAL A 351 -8.20 10.54 8.69
CA VAL A 351 -7.82 9.27 8.06
C VAL A 351 -6.72 9.54 7.04
N ASN A 352 -5.46 9.34 7.42
CA ASN A 352 -4.30 9.67 6.59
C ASN A 352 -4.13 8.67 5.45
N ASP A 353 -4.15 7.38 5.79
CA ASP A 353 -3.94 6.31 4.82
C ASP A 353 -4.63 5.02 5.26
N ARG A 354 -4.75 4.06 4.33
CA ARG A 354 -5.13 2.70 4.66
C ARG A 354 -3.88 1.88 4.96
N SER A 355 -3.97 1.06 6.00
CA SER A 355 -2.92 0.09 6.26
C SER A 355 -3.19 -1.18 5.46
N GLY A 356 -2.44 -1.38 4.38
CA GLY A 356 -2.54 -2.55 3.52
C GLY A 356 -3.64 -2.42 2.45
N LEU A 357 -3.88 -3.51 1.71
CA LEU A 357 -4.89 -3.49 0.63
C LEU A 357 -6.29 -3.56 1.24
N PHE A 358 -7.15 -2.61 0.89
CA PHE A 358 -8.56 -2.64 1.30
C PHE A 358 -9.20 -3.91 0.75
N ASN A 359 -9.64 -4.80 1.64
CA ASN A 359 -10.34 -6.01 1.23
C ASN A 359 -11.83 -5.85 1.51
N PRO A 360 -12.67 -5.80 0.47
CA PRO A 360 -14.08 -5.61 0.65
C PRO A 360 -14.80 -6.74 1.40
N LEU A 361 -14.19 -7.92 1.43
CA LEU A 361 -14.71 -9.12 2.08
C LEU A 361 -14.10 -9.34 3.47
N ALA A 362 -13.07 -8.58 3.85
CA ALA A 362 -12.53 -8.68 5.20
C ALA A 362 -13.56 -8.12 6.20
N PRO A 363 -13.75 -8.73 7.37
CA PRO A 363 -14.67 -8.20 8.38
C PRO A 363 -14.19 -6.89 9.00
N TYR A 364 -12.88 -6.62 8.92
CA TYR A 364 -12.25 -5.42 9.40
C TYR A 364 -11.19 -4.92 8.40
N ASN A 365 -11.01 -3.61 8.34
CA ASN A 365 -9.92 -2.95 7.61
C ASN A 365 -9.15 -2.05 8.57
N ALA A 366 -7.90 -1.71 8.24
CA ALA A 366 -7.06 -0.86 9.07
C ALA A 366 -6.70 0.43 8.35
N CYS A 367 -6.56 1.51 9.11
CA CYS A 367 -6.17 2.84 8.64
C CYS A 367 -5.21 3.50 9.62
N PHE A 368 -4.42 4.44 9.12
CA PHE A 368 -3.62 5.35 9.92
C PHE A 368 -4.41 6.62 10.18
N PHE A 369 -4.37 7.06 11.43
CA PHE A 369 -5.20 8.14 11.93
C PHE A 369 -4.33 9.19 12.61
N ASP A 370 -4.31 10.39 12.06
CA ASP A 370 -3.60 11.53 12.65
C ASP A 370 -4.57 12.30 13.53
N PHE A 371 -4.25 12.45 14.81
CA PHE A 371 -5.16 13.07 15.77
C PHE A 371 -5.32 14.58 15.51
N LEU A 372 -6.54 15.06 15.70
CA LEU A 372 -6.89 16.47 15.69
C LEU A 372 -6.62 17.08 17.06
N LEU A 373 -5.77 18.11 17.10
CA LEU A 373 -5.42 18.87 18.28
C LEU A 373 -6.19 20.18 18.33
N HIS A 374 -6.50 20.64 19.54
CA HIS A 374 -7.05 21.98 19.79
C HIS A 374 -6.00 22.87 20.44
N GLY A 375 -5.77 24.04 19.86
CA GLY A 375 -4.72 24.97 20.30
C GLY A 375 -3.34 24.59 19.79
N SER A 376 -2.42 25.56 19.79
CA SER A 376 -1.03 25.31 19.39
C SER A 376 -0.42 24.31 20.36
N PRO A 377 0.08 23.16 19.90
CA PRO A 377 0.71 22.20 20.79
C PRO A 377 1.96 22.83 21.40
N THR A 378 2.03 22.95 22.73
CA THR A 378 3.11 23.67 23.43
C THR A 378 4.40 22.86 23.54
N THR A 379 4.29 21.55 23.70
CA THR A 379 5.38 20.58 23.64
C THR A 379 4.79 19.23 23.23
N GLN A 380 5.38 18.59 22.23
CA GLN A 380 4.96 17.26 21.80
C GLN A 380 6.01 16.21 22.19
N PRO A 381 5.63 14.92 22.27
CA PRO A 381 6.58 13.84 22.49
C PRO A 381 7.72 13.87 21.45
N HIS A 382 8.90 13.32 21.77
CA HIS A 382 9.95 13.00 20.79
C HIS A 382 10.56 14.18 20.04
N GLY A 383 10.70 15.33 20.68
CA GLY A 383 11.36 16.49 20.05
C GLY A 383 10.52 17.16 18.97
N PHE A 384 9.23 16.86 18.90
CA PHE A 384 8.30 17.62 18.05
C PHE A 384 7.99 18.97 18.71
N ASP A 385 8.32 20.03 17.99
CA ASP A 385 8.08 21.41 18.42
C ASP A 385 6.78 21.96 17.76
N PRO A 386 6.17 23.04 18.30
CA PRO A 386 4.92 23.60 17.78
C PRO A 386 4.93 23.89 16.26
N SER A 387 6.10 24.21 15.69
CA SER A 387 6.29 24.49 14.26
C SER A 387 6.18 23.26 13.35
N MET A 388 6.23 22.06 13.94
CA MET A 388 5.98 20.77 13.28
C MET A 388 4.50 20.38 13.26
N SER A 389 3.61 21.19 13.84
CA SER A 389 2.17 20.97 13.66
C SER A 389 1.70 21.47 12.28
N ILE A 390 0.54 21.02 11.85
CA ILE A 390 -0.07 21.37 10.57
C ILE A 390 -1.37 22.11 10.86
N PRO A 391 -1.44 23.43 10.58
CA PRO A 391 -2.65 24.20 10.85
C PRO A 391 -3.80 23.77 9.95
N ILE A 392 -5.03 23.85 10.46
CA ILE A 392 -6.26 23.61 9.68
C ILE A 392 -7.08 24.90 9.61
N ALA A 393 -7.67 25.17 8.45
CA ALA A 393 -8.54 26.32 8.24
C ALA A 393 -9.73 26.31 9.23
N PRO A 394 -10.18 27.49 9.72
CA PRO A 394 -9.94 28.82 9.17
C PRO A 394 -8.74 29.59 9.76
N MET A 395 -7.73 28.91 10.30
CA MET A 395 -6.54 29.58 10.84
C MET A 395 -5.83 30.46 9.81
N SER A 396 -5.31 31.63 10.22
CA SER A 396 -4.50 32.47 9.35
C SER A 396 -3.06 31.98 9.26
N LEU A 397 -2.42 32.19 8.12
CA LEU A 397 -1.01 31.82 7.87
C LEU A 397 -0.05 32.47 8.88
N GLU A 398 -0.33 33.70 9.29
CA GLU A 398 0.50 34.51 10.18
C GLU A 398 0.59 33.97 11.61
N ASN A 399 -0.35 33.09 12.00
CA ASN A 399 -0.43 32.58 13.36
C ASN A 399 0.37 31.30 13.59
N HIS A 400 0.82 30.61 12.53
CA HIS A 400 1.56 29.35 12.68
C HIS A 400 3.08 29.58 12.71
N PRO A 401 3.83 29.07 13.70
CA PRO A 401 5.25 29.37 13.89
C PRO A 401 6.17 28.98 12.71
N SER A 402 5.80 28.00 11.88
CA SER A 402 6.57 27.66 10.65
C SER A 402 6.07 28.34 9.37
N GLY A 403 5.03 29.17 9.44
CA GLY A 403 4.43 29.77 8.24
C GLY A 403 3.80 28.74 7.29
N ARG A 404 3.42 27.56 7.79
CA ARG A 404 2.74 26.53 7.00
C ARG A 404 1.36 27.02 6.60
N ALA A 405 1.06 26.90 5.31
CA ALA A 405 -0.29 27.15 4.83
C ALA A 405 -1.27 26.12 5.42
N PRO A 406 -2.40 26.56 6.00
CA PRO A 406 -3.40 25.65 6.55
C PRO A 406 -3.93 24.65 5.53
N LEU A 407 -4.32 23.47 5.99
CA LEU A 407 -5.13 22.53 5.21
C LEU A 407 -6.57 23.04 5.12
N GLN A 408 -7.22 22.78 3.99
CA GLN A 408 -8.57 23.28 3.70
C GLN A 408 -9.56 22.11 3.57
N PRO A 409 -10.23 21.70 4.65
CA PRO A 409 -11.30 20.71 4.55
C PRO A 409 -12.48 21.24 3.73
N SER A 410 -13.18 20.35 3.02
CA SER A 410 -14.32 20.69 2.14
C SER A 410 -15.45 21.41 2.86
N LYS A 411 -15.59 21.19 4.18
CA LYS A 411 -16.46 21.94 5.09
C LYS A 411 -15.63 22.37 6.30
N PRO A 412 -15.74 23.61 6.80
CA PRO A 412 -15.02 24.05 7.99
C PRO A 412 -15.27 23.11 9.17
N LEU A 413 -14.22 22.79 9.94
CA LEU A 413 -14.39 22.01 11.18
C LEU A 413 -15.23 22.80 12.19
N PRO A 414 -15.98 22.13 13.09
CA PRO A 414 -16.81 22.81 14.09
C PRO A 414 -15.99 23.53 15.18
N TRP A 415 -14.69 23.23 15.28
CA TRP A 415 -13.77 23.88 16.21
C TRP A 415 -12.85 24.87 15.48
N LYS A 416 -12.38 25.87 16.23
CA LYS A 416 -11.32 26.79 15.80
C LYS A 416 -9.98 26.29 16.31
N ASP A 417 -8.90 26.87 15.81
CA ASP A 417 -7.55 26.63 16.30
C ASP A 417 -7.13 25.15 16.28
N CYS A 418 -7.46 24.47 15.18
CA CYS A 418 -7.18 23.05 14.99
C CYS A 418 -5.84 22.80 14.30
N TYR A 419 -5.16 21.74 14.74
CA TYR A 419 -3.90 21.29 14.17
C TYR A 419 -3.87 19.77 14.01
N LEU A 420 -3.09 19.28 13.04
CA LEU A 420 -2.61 17.90 13.00
C LEU A 420 -1.14 17.86 13.43
N SER A 421 -0.68 16.70 13.87
CA SER A 421 0.75 16.44 14.02
C SER A 421 1.07 14.98 13.75
N GLY A 422 2.17 14.73 13.03
CA GLY A 422 2.71 13.38 12.84
C GLY A 422 3.16 12.72 14.15
N ALA A 423 3.39 13.50 15.22
CA ALA A 423 3.72 12.96 16.55
C ALA A 423 2.56 12.17 17.18
N TRP A 424 1.33 12.48 16.77
CA TRP A 424 0.11 11.85 17.27
C TRP A 424 -0.55 11.11 16.12
N THR A 425 0.02 9.97 15.74
CA THR A 425 -0.57 9.05 14.78
C THR A 425 -0.78 7.67 15.42
N HIS A 426 -1.85 6.99 15.04
CA HIS A 426 -2.08 5.62 15.46
C HIS A 426 -2.77 4.80 14.36
N LYS A 427 -2.46 3.51 14.33
CA LYS A 427 -3.12 2.56 13.44
C LYS A 427 -4.37 2.01 14.09
N LEU A 428 -5.52 2.28 13.48
CA LEU A 428 -6.82 1.84 13.96
C LEU A 428 -7.44 0.83 13.01
N ARG A 429 -8.22 -0.09 13.56
CA ARG A 429 -9.00 -1.10 12.85
C ARG A 429 -10.48 -0.75 12.93
N SER A 430 -11.15 -0.61 11.79
CA SER A 430 -12.59 -0.42 11.72
C SER A 430 -13.26 -1.69 11.23
N LYS A 431 -14.52 -1.90 11.61
CA LYS A 431 -15.38 -2.86 10.93
C LYS A 431 -15.53 -2.43 9.47
N THR A 432 -15.43 -3.38 8.54
CA THR A 432 -15.61 -3.08 7.12
C THR A 432 -17.04 -2.65 6.88
N MET A 433 -17.21 -1.37 6.58
CA MET A 433 -18.49 -0.76 6.28
C MET A 433 -18.38 -0.03 4.95
N TYR A 434 -19.53 0.06 4.29
CA TYR A 434 -19.68 0.78 3.04
C TYR A 434 -20.73 1.84 3.23
N GLU A 435 -20.42 3.03 2.74
CA GLU A 435 -21.42 4.04 2.52
C GLU A 435 -21.80 4.05 1.04
N PRO A 436 -23.10 4.24 0.71
CA PRO A 436 -23.51 4.57 -0.65
C PRO A 436 -22.77 5.82 -1.13
N GLU A 437 -22.40 5.88 -2.41
CA GLU A 437 -21.75 7.08 -2.98
C GLU A 437 -22.55 8.37 -2.72
N GLU A 438 -23.88 8.30 -2.73
CA GLU A 438 -24.76 9.43 -2.41
C GLU A 438 -24.57 9.98 -0.98
N GLN A 439 -24.06 9.17 -0.05
CA GLN A 439 -23.70 9.63 1.29
C GLN A 439 -22.32 10.27 1.35
N THR A 440 -21.48 10.12 0.33
CA THR A 440 -20.16 10.78 0.31
C THR A 440 -20.23 12.27 0.03
N GLU A 441 -21.30 12.76 -0.59
CA GLU A 441 -21.60 14.20 -0.57
C GLU A 441 -21.99 14.69 0.84
N LYS A 442 -22.49 13.76 1.68
CA LYS A 442 -22.81 14.02 3.09
C LYS A 442 -21.60 13.87 4.00
N MET A 443 -20.54 13.16 3.58
CA MET A 443 -19.25 13.13 4.28
C MET A 443 -18.78 14.57 4.50
N GLY A 444 -19.01 15.08 5.70
CA GLY A 444 -18.54 16.39 6.09
C GLY A 444 -17.03 16.34 6.27
N HIS A 445 -16.34 17.40 5.87
CA HIS A 445 -14.93 17.61 6.24
C HIS A 445 -13.97 16.60 5.59
N LEU A 446 -13.82 16.67 4.26
CA LEU A 446 -12.84 15.89 3.49
C LEU A 446 -11.70 16.80 3.02
N LEU A 447 -10.45 16.36 3.10
CA LEU A 447 -9.34 17.04 2.44
C LEU A 447 -9.35 16.78 0.94
N SER A 448 -9.12 17.83 0.15
CA SER A 448 -8.82 17.68 -1.28
C SER A 448 -7.58 16.82 -1.50
N ILE A 449 -7.43 16.17 -2.66
CA ILE A 449 -6.21 15.40 -2.98
C ILE A 449 -4.95 16.27 -2.82
N LYS A 450 -5.04 17.55 -3.21
CA LYS A 450 -3.97 18.54 -3.05
C LYS A 450 -3.60 18.74 -1.57
N ASP A 451 -4.59 18.88 -0.68
CA ASP A 451 -4.33 19.05 0.75
C ASP A 451 -3.86 17.76 1.43
N GLN A 452 -4.29 16.59 0.96
CA GLN A 452 -3.76 15.31 1.42
C GLN A 452 -2.26 15.17 1.06
N ALA A 453 -1.89 15.47 -0.19
CA ALA A 453 -0.49 15.46 -0.62
C ALA A 453 0.36 16.46 0.19
N LYS A 454 -0.20 17.65 0.46
CA LYS A 454 0.44 18.68 1.29
C LYS A 454 0.61 18.23 2.75
N GLN A 455 -0.38 17.57 3.33
CA GLN A 455 -0.30 16.99 4.68
C GLN A 455 0.80 15.93 4.75
N LYS A 456 0.83 14.97 3.82
CA LYS A 456 1.92 13.97 3.74
C LYS A 456 3.30 14.62 3.63
N PHE A 457 3.43 15.62 2.74
CA PHE A 457 4.68 16.36 2.58
C PHE A 457 5.14 17.06 3.88
N TYR A 458 4.23 17.66 4.64
CA TYR A 458 4.57 18.27 5.92
C TYR A 458 5.01 17.23 6.96
N ILE A 459 4.31 16.09 7.07
CA ILE A 459 4.68 15.01 8.00
C ILE A 459 6.07 14.47 7.67
N THR A 460 6.35 14.14 6.41
CA THR A 460 7.67 13.65 5.99
C THR A 460 8.79 14.64 6.34
N LYS A 461 8.55 15.94 6.13
CA LYS A 461 9.53 16.98 6.51
C LYS A 461 9.74 17.08 8.03
N ASP A 462 8.71 16.86 8.83
CA ASP A 462 8.83 16.88 10.29
C ASP A 462 9.59 15.66 10.80
N GLU A 463 9.37 14.48 10.21
CA GLU A 463 10.14 13.27 10.50
C GLU A 463 11.63 13.44 10.14
N GLU A 464 11.92 14.04 8.98
CA GLU A 464 13.30 14.39 8.60
C GLU A 464 13.93 15.40 9.56
N ARG A 465 13.14 16.31 10.12
CA ARG A 465 13.63 17.33 11.06
C ARG A 465 13.85 16.74 12.44
N SER A 466 12.94 15.91 12.94
CA SER A 466 13.03 15.26 14.25
C SER A 466 14.24 14.33 14.33
N THR A 467 14.56 13.61 13.25
CA THR A 467 15.74 12.74 13.15
C THR A 467 17.08 13.51 13.10
N ARG A 468 17.07 14.79 12.72
CA ARG A 468 18.27 15.64 12.67
C ARG A 468 18.58 16.36 13.96
N VAL A 469 17.61 16.53 14.86
CA VAL A 469 17.88 17.05 16.19
C VAL A 469 18.77 16.00 16.85
N PRO A 470 20.06 16.28 17.11
CA PRO A 470 20.93 15.32 17.78
C PRO A 470 20.20 14.90 19.04
N ASN A 471 20.06 13.60 19.29
CA ASN A 471 19.51 13.08 20.54
C ASN A 471 20.11 13.91 21.67
N VAL A 472 19.36 14.91 22.15
CA VAL A 472 19.73 15.60 23.37
C VAL A 472 19.71 14.46 24.35
N PRO A 473 20.86 14.08 24.95
CA PRO A 473 20.86 13.01 25.92
C PRO A 473 19.75 13.36 26.88
N VAL A 474 18.72 12.51 26.89
CA VAL A 474 17.61 12.64 27.82
C VAL A 474 18.32 12.76 29.15
N VAL A 475 18.19 13.91 29.80
CA VAL A 475 18.79 14.15 31.09
C VAL A 475 18.10 13.14 31.99
N VAL A 476 18.70 11.96 32.11
CA VAL A 476 18.43 11.04 33.19
C VAL A 476 18.78 11.89 34.38
N ALA A 477 17.77 12.27 35.17
CA ALA A 477 18.00 12.95 36.42
C ALA A 477 19.04 12.11 37.17
N GLU A 478 20.27 12.62 37.25
CA GLU A 478 21.29 12.01 38.09
C GLU A 478 20.73 12.00 39.50
N ASP A 479 20.83 10.84 40.14
CA ASP A 479 20.37 10.57 41.49
C ASP A 479 20.67 11.77 42.39
N ILE A 480 19.61 12.48 42.79
CA ILE A 480 19.70 13.49 43.84
C ILE A 480 20.01 12.69 45.11
N ASP A 481 21.22 12.91 45.64
CA ASP A 481 21.71 12.32 46.88
C ASP A 481 20.63 12.32 47.96
N GLU A 482 20.30 11.11 48.44
CA GLU A 482 19.48 10.88 49.63
C GLU A 482 20.21 11.41 50.87
N GLU A 483 20.01 12.68 51.24
CA GLU A 483 20.19 13.10 52.62
C GLU A 483 19.31 14.32 52.98
N HIS A 484 18.39 14.10 53.92
CA HIS A 484 17.70 15.10 54.76
C HIS A 484 16.71 16.07 54.09
N CYS A 485 15.40 15.78 54.20
CA CYS A 485 14.53 16.39 55.22
C CYS A 485 13.06 15.93 55.02
N ALA A 486 12.46 15.45 56.11
CA ALA A 486 11.03 15.28 56.21
C ALA A 486 10.35 16.67 56.21
N ASP A 487 9.50 16.94 55.23
CA ASP A 487 8.23 17.64 55.48
C ASP A 487 7.23 17.43 54.35
N ASP A 488 5.98 17.45 54.76
CA ASP A 488 4.76 16.95 54.14
C ASP A 488 4.24 17.93 53.05
N SER A 489 4.15 17.48 51.79
CA SER A 489 3.16 17.92 50.77
C SER A 489 3.50 17.31 49.40
N SER A 490 2.93 16.14 49.13
CA SER A 490 2.97 15.51 47.81
C SER A 490 2.04 16.23 46.83
N GLU A 491 2.57 17.20 46.06
CA GLU A 491 2.01 17.54 44.76
C GLU A 491 2.64 16.61 43.72
N ASP A 492 1.85 15.60 43.35
CA ASP A 492 2.14 14.61 42.31
C ASP A 492 2.14 15.29 40.93
N SER A 493 3.27 15.87 40.53
CA SER A 493 3.49 16.31 39.15
C SER A 493 3.75 15.09 38.28
N GLY A 494 2.67 14.40 37.90
CA GLY A 494 2.73 13.26 36.98
C GLY A 494 3.29 13.67 35.62
N GLU A 495 4.61 13.56 35.45
CA GLU A 495 5.26 13.62 34.15
C GLU A 495 4.88 12.35 33.35
N ILE A 496 4.01 12.54 32.38
CA ILE A 496 3.55 11.49 31.47
C ILE A 496 4.66 11.21 30.47
N TRP A 497 5.41 10.14 30.70
CA TRP A 497 6.34 9.56 29.73
C TRP A 497 5.56 8.91 28.58
N LEU A 498 5.61 9.51 27.39
CA LEU A 498 5.16 8.88 26.15
C LEU A 498 6.39 8.53 25.32
N PRO A 499 6.96 7.33 25.47
CA PRO A 499 8.08 6.90 24.67
C PRO A 499 7.62 6.54 23.25
N SER A 500 8.53 6.57 22.25
CA SER A 500 8.17 6.30 20.86
C SER A 500 7.76 4.84 20.75
N PHE A 501 6.57 4.59 20.19
CA PHE A 501 5.86 3.31 20.33
C PHE A 501 6.66 2.11 19.74
N GLU A 502 7.56 2.35 18.78
CA GLU A 502 8.45 1.32 18.24
C GLU A 502 9.59 0.91 19.20
N THR A 503 9.92 1.73 20.19
CA THR A 503 11.12 1.58 21.02
C THR A 503 10.86 0.98 22.40
N VAL A 504 9.60 0.87 22.84
CA VAL A 504 9.24 0.43 24.21
C VAL A 504 8.77 -1.00 24.31
N PHE A 505 8.43 -1.61 23.18
CA PHE A 505 8.08 -3.03 23.13
C PHE A 505 8.96 -3.76 22.10
N PRO A 506 10.30 -3.80 22.29
CA PRO A 506 11.17 -4.60 21.44
C PRO A 506 10.91 -6.11 21.60
N ASP A 507 10.23 -6.54 22.67
CA ASP A 507 9.86 -7.93 22.90
C ASP A 507 8.34 -8.16 22.88
N HIS A 508 7.92 -8.94 21.90
CA HIS A 508 6.55 -9.42 21.74
C HIS A 508 6.10 -10.30 22.91
N SER A 509 5.02 -9.93 23.59
CA SER A 509 4.11 -10.95 24.16
C SER A 509 2.63 -10.60 24.05
N LEU A 510 2.25 -9.32 23.93
CA LEU A 510 0.86 -8.92 23.69
C LEU A 510 0.77 -7.85 22.63
N SER A 511 0.35 -8.29 21.44
CA SER A 511 0.13 -7.42 20.29
C SER A 511 -1.16 -6.61 20.50
N VAL A 512 -1.09 -5.55 21.31
CA VAL A 512 -2.04 -4.42 21.27
C VAL A 512 -1.75 -3.56 20.02
N SER A 513 -1.29 -4.19 18.93
CA SER A 513 -0.85 -3.50 17.70
C SER A 513 -2.02 -3.12 16.78
N MET A 514 -3.23 -3.58 17.08
CA MET A 514 -4.42 -3.29 16.29
C MET A 514 -5.63 -3.02 17.18
N ILE A 515 -5.81 -1.74 17.49
CA ILE A 515 -6.95 -1.21 18.23
C ILE A 515 -8.18 -1.20 17.33
N THR A 516 -9.26 -1.80 17.81
CA THR A 516 -10.55 -1.75 17.11
C THR A 516 -11.32 -0.54 17.58
N SER A 517 -11.87 0.21 16.63
CA SER A 517 -12.63 1.40 16.92
C SER A 517 -13.92 1.43 16.11
N SER A 518 -14.95 2.01 16.72
CA SER A 518 -16.11 2.50 15.98
C SER A 518 -15.76 3.88 15.41
N PHE A 519 -16.37 4.22 14.28
CA PHE A 519 -16.13 5.48 13.58
C PHE A 519 -17.47 6.17 13.30
N SER A 520 -17.47 7.50 13.35
CA SER A 520 -18.58 8.37 12.99
C SER A 520 -18.06 9.58 12.22
N GLN A 521 -18.71 9.97 11.14
CA GLN A 521 -18.40 11.21 10.43
C GLN A 521 -19.11 12.43 11.03
N ASP A 522 -20.04 12.21 11.96
CA ASP A 522 -20.75 13.28 12.62
C ASP A 522 -19.87 13.93 13.70
N LEU A 523 -19.07 14.91 13.27
CA LEU A 523 -18.21 15.69 14.16
C LEU A 523 -19.00 16.49 15.21
N SER A 524 -20.31 16.73 15.00
CA SER A 524 -21.14 17.49 15.95
C SER A 524 -21.40 16.73 17.26
N THR A 525 -21.17 15.41 17.26
CA THR A 525 -21.25 14.56 18.46
C THR A 525 -20.16 14.89 19.49
N VAL A 526 -19.08 15.53 19.07
CA VAL A 526 -17.97 15.93 19.94
C VAL A 526 -18.13 17.42 20.26
N LYS A 527 -18.31 17.76 21.53
CA LYS A 527 -18.43 19.16 21.96
C LYS A 527 -17.06 19.81 22.15
N GLU A 528 -16.12 19.02 22.66
CA GLU A 528 -14.76 19.44 22.99
C GLU A 528 -13.79 18.35 22.51
N LEU A 529 -12.68 18.77 21.90
CA LEU A 529 -11.67 17.86 21.40
C LEU A 529 -10.87 17.26 22.56
N ALA A 530 -10.98 15.95 22.75
CA ALA A 530 -10.16 15.24 23.73
C ALA A 530 -8.68 15.30 23.31
N HIS A 531 -7.79 15.59 24.27
CA HIS A 531 -6.36 15.57 24.03
C HIS A 531 -5.89 14.13 23.74
N PRO A 532 -5.04 13.89 22.72
CA PRO A 532 -4.65 12.53 22.34
C PRO A 532 -3.98 11.73 23.45
N SER A 533 -3.32 12.37 24.41
CA SER A 533 -2.74 11.67 25.57
C SER A 533 -3.75 10.81 26.33
N GLY A 534 -5.03 11.23 26.38
CA GLY A 534 -6.10 10.42 26.97
C GLY A 534 -6.25 9.08 26.27
N PHE A 535 -6.15 9.06 24.93
CA PHE A 535 -6.22 7.82 24.15
C PHE A 535 -5.05 6.90 24.50
N TYR A 536 -3.84 7.43 24.59
CA TYR A 536 -2.66 6.61 24.95
C TYR A 536 -2.72 6.09 26.39
N GLN A 537 -3.32 6.83 27.33
CA GLN A 537 -3.59 6.32 28.69
C GLN A 537 -4.60 5.17 28.67
N GLU A 538 -5.65 5.27 27.85
CA GLU A 538 -6.60 4.17 27.65
C GLU A 538 -5.91 2.93 27.04
N LEU A 539 -5.01 3.12 26.07
CA LEU A 539 -4.20 2.04 25.48
C LEU A 539 -3.29 1.38 26.50
N GLU A 540 -2.63 2.18 27.34
CA GLU A 540 -1.76 1.66 28.39
C GLU A 540 -2.57 0.83 29.40
N ALA A 541 -3.73 1.34 29.83
CA ALA A 541 -4.64 0.61 30.72
C ALA A 541 -5.10 -0.73 30.09
N LEU A 542 -5.47 -0.72 28.81
CA LEU A 542 -5.83 -1.92 28.07
C LEU A 542 -4.66 -2.92 28.00
N SER A 543 -3.44 -2.43 27.75
CA SER A 543 -2.23 -3.26 27.69
C SER A 543 -1.88 -3.90 29.04
N ARG A 544 -2.10 -3.17 30.15
CA ARG A 544 -1.91 -3.71 31.51
C ARG A 544 -2.90 -4.85 31.78
N PHE A 545 -4.16 -4.72 31.37
CA PHE A 545 -5.14 -5.80 31.50
C PHE A 545 -4.77 -7.03 30.66
N ALA A 546 -4.41 -6.84 29.39
CA ALA A 546 -3.98 -7.94 28.54
C ALA A 546 -2.81 -8.71 29.15
N THR A 547 -1.84 -7.98 29.73
CA THR A 547 -0.67 -8.54 30.41
C THR A 547 -1.06 -9.36 31.63
N PHE A 548 -1.89 -8.78 32.50
CA PHE A 548 -2.36 -9.45 33.71
C PHE A 548 -3.04 -10.80 33.40
N PHE A 549 -4.01 -10.83 32.49
CA PHE A 549 -4.75 -12.05 32.18
C PHE A 549 -3.94 -13.11 31.43
N SER A 550 -2.92 -12.70 30.67
CA SER A 550 -2.07 -13.64 29.93
C SER A 550 -1.16 -14.46 30.85
N PHE A 551 -0.74 -13.88 31.98
CA PHE A 551 0.04 -14.62 32.98
C PHE A 551 -0.82 -15.57 33.82
N SER A 552 -2.08 -15.21 34.12
CA SER A 552 -2.99 -16.07 34.88
C SER A 552 -3.40 -17.36 34.16
N PHE A 553 -3.26 -17.43 32.82
CA PHE A 553 -3.53 -18.65 32.04
C PHE A 553 -2.36 -19.64 31.98
N LEU A 554 -1.16 -19.23 32.40
CA LEU A 554 0.04 -20.07 32.35
C LEU A 554 0.35 -20.79 33.67
N GLY A 555 -0.36 -20.46 34.75
CA GLY A 555 -0.34 -21.18 36.02
C GLY A 555 -1.57 -22.06 36.17
#